data_AF-A0A126WX55-F1
#
_entry.id   AF-A0A126WX55-F1
#
_cell.length_a   1.000
_cell.length_b   1.000
_cell.length_c   1.000
_cell.angle_alpha   90.00
_cell.angle_beta   90.00
_cell.angle_gamma   90.00
#
_symmetry.space_group_name_H-M   'P 1'
#
loop_
_entity.id
_entity.type
_entity.pdbx_description
1 polymer ?
#
loop_
_entity_poly.entity_id
_entity_poly.type
_entity_poly.pdbx_seq_one_letter_code
_entity_poly.pdbx_strand_id
1 'polypeptide(L)'
;MEPQLGLIEQSFNVRYSRWVREALDELPDSFTITDPCISGHPIVFASSGFLKMSGYSRDEVIGKNGKMFQGIKTNRRSVMEISEAIRDERSTQINILNYRKDGTPFWMLFHLSPVFSKEDGRVVHFVGVQVPILRRPTRSGSEFARNGVNLCEDGSGLHETVSGCCRREVGSDTVAELNRFLDLDSVLSHDKELDVDELCKAGEIEKQKAVTAMHNIFSMLTHYSELTGRLVCAKKCCVSVMGPLNASLNISLGRIKQSFVLADPYLPDMPIVYASDAFIKLTGYARNEILGRNCRFLSGQNTDNSTLFQIKESIRTEQPCTVCILNYRKDRSSFWNYLHISPVRNASGKIAYFVGVQMEASCKNQDKQMLSPEMRQLSAVGAVKVAVRSSTMGASTSK
;
A
#
# COMPACT_ATOMS: atom_id res chain seq x y z
N MET A 1 15.65 7.92 12.62
CA MET A 1 15.22 7.21 11.39
C MET A 1 15.61 5.73 11.43
N GLU A 2 16.82 5.42 11.90
CA GLU A 2 17.39 4.06 12.00
C GLU A 2 16.46 2.95 12.57
N PRO A 3 15.62 3.16 13.61
CA PRO A 3 14.80 2.07 14.15
C PRO A 3 13.79 1.49 13.16
N GLN A 4 13.38 2.28 12.16
CA GLN A 4 12.42 1.84 11.15
C GLN A 4 13.10 1.07 10.01
N LEU A 5 14.35 1.43 9.67
CA LEU A 5 15.13 0.72 8.65
C LEU A 5 15.46 -0.71 9.11
N GLY A 6 15.92 -0.87 10.36
CA GLY A 6 16.20 -2.19 10.93
C GLY A 6 14.98 -3.11 10.97
N LEU A 7 13.78 -2.58 11.27
CA LEU A 7 12.53 -3.35 11.20
C LEU A 7 12.17 -3.78 9.77
N ILE A 8 12.43 -2.93 8.77
CA ILE A 8 12.18 -3.23 7.36
C ILE A 8 13.12 -4.33 6.85
N GLU A 9 14.41 -4.25 7.18
CA GLU A 9 15.39 -5.27 6.82
C GLU A 9 15.07 -6.60 7.51
N GLN A 10 14.80 -6.57 8.82
CA GLN A 10 14.43 -7.77 9.58
C GLN A 10 13.17 -8.43 9.02
N SER A 11 12.10 -7.69 8.71
CA SER A 11 10.85 -8.31 8.24
C SER A 11 11.03 -9.15 6.98
N PHE A 12 11.81 -8.65 6.02
CA PHE A 12 12.10 -9.35 4.77
C PHE A 12 13.09 -10.52 4.99
N ASN A 13 14.17 -10.28 5.73
CA ASN A 13 15.25 -11.25 5.94
C ASN A 13 14.86 -12.37 6.94
N VAL A 14 13.80 -12.20 7.73
CA VAL A 14 13.20 -13.26 8.57
C VAL A 14 12.43 -14.29 7.73
N ARG A 15 11.91 -13.88 6.56
CA ARG A 15 11.12 -14.74 5.67
C ARG A 15 11.91 -15.36 4.54
N TYR A 16 12.87 -14.64 3.98
CA TYR A 16 13.65 -15.09 2.83
C TYR A 16 15.14 -15.14 3.17
N SER A 17 15.89 -16.05 2.54
CA SER A 17 17.34 -16.09 2.72
C SER A 17 17.99 -14.77 2.25
N ARG A 18 19.17 -14.42 2.79
CA ARG A 18 19.81 -13.10 2.50
C ARG A 18 19.97 -12.81 1.00
N TRP A 19 20.16 -13.87 0.22
CA TRP A 19 20.43 -13.85 -1.22
C TRP A 19 19.21 -13.46 -2.07
N VAL A 20 17.99 -13.46 -1.50
CA VAL A 20 16.77 -13.10 -2.25
C VAL A 20 16.86 -11.69 -2.82
N ARG A 21 17.52 -10.75 -2.11
CA ARG A 21 17.60 -9.34 -2.53
C ARG A 21 18.48 -9.19 -3.78
N GLU A 22 19.60 -9.92 -3.81
CA GLU A 22 20.51 -9.98 -4.96
C GLU A 22 19.79 -10.63 -6.15
N ALA A 23 19.17 -11.80 -5.96
CA ALA A 23 18.44 -12.48 -7.03
C ALA A 23 17.22 -11.71 -7.58
N LEU A 24 16.57 -10.87 -6.75
CA LEU A 24 15.50 -9.97 -7.19
C LEU A 24 16.03 -8.70 -7.89
N ASP A 25 17.24 -8.24 -7.60
CA ASP A 25 17.87 -7.08 -8.26
C ASP A 25 18.38 -7.39 -9.67
N GLU A 26 18.71 -8.67 -9.94
CA GLU A 26 19.06 -9.22 -11.26
C GLU A 26 17.85 -9.29 -12.23
N LEU A 27 16.61 -9.22 -11.73
CA LEU A 27 15.44 -9.18 -12.60
C LEU A 27 15.38 -7.83 -13.34
N PRO A 28 15.19 -7.82 -14.68
CA PRO A 28 15.16 -6.58 -15.47
C PRO A 28 13.88 -5.75 -15.25
N ASP A 29 12.88 -6.35 -14.60
CA ASP A 29 11.56 -5.78 -14.41
C ASP A 29 11.53 -4.63 -13.40
N SER A 30 10.64 -3.66 -13.62
CA SER A 30 10.37 -2.61 -12.64
C SER A 30 9.29 -3.07 -11.67
N PHE A 31 9.69 -3.35 -10.44
CA PHE A 31 8.78 -3.74 -9.35
C PHE A 31 9.23 -3.24 -7.97
N THR A 32 8.26 -3.21 -7.06
CA THR A 32 8.40 -2.92 -5.63
C THR A 32 7.71 -4.01 -4.81
N ILE A 33 8.28 -4.37 -3.65
CA ILE A 33 7.62 -5.24 -2.66
C ILE A 33 7.31 -4.41 -1.41
N THR A 34 6.08 -4.48 -0.94
CA THR A 34 5.61 -3.79 0.27
C THR A 34 5.23 -4.78 1.37
N ASP A 35 5.31 -4.35 2.62
CA ASP A 35 4.97 -5.17 3.80
C ASP A 35 3.74 -4.59 4.53
N PRO A 36 2.58 -5.27 4.49
CA PRO A 36 1.36 -4.81 5.16
C PRO A 36 1.36 -5.03 6.68
N CYS A 37 2.33 -5.78 7.23
CA CYS A 37 2.50 -5.99 8.67
C CYS A 37 3.26 -4.86 9.35
N ILE A 38 3.97 -4.01 8.61
CA ILE A 38 4.65 -2.83 9.14
C ILE A 38 3.73 -1.60 9.06
N SER A 39 3.68 -0.80 10.13
CA SER A 39 2.91 0.45 10.20
C SER A 39 3.15 1.34 8.97
N GLY A 40 2.08 1.63 8.22
CA GLY A 40 2.10 2.51 7.06
C GLY A 40 2.20 1.82 5.70
N HIS A 41 2.25 0.48 5.68
CA HIS A 41 2.42 -0.36 4.48
C HIS A 41 3.65 0.06 3.63
N PRO A 42 4.86 0.07 4.21
CA PRO A 42 6.05 0.54 3.53
C PRO A 42 6.54 -0.40 2.42
N ILE A 43 7.28 0.17 1.48
CA ILE A 43 8.14 -0.52 0.51
C ILE A 43 9.35 -1.04 1.27
N VAL A 44 9.59 -2.35 1.16
CA VAL A 44 10.70 -3.09 1.81
C VAL A 44 11.75 -3.60 0.82
N PHE A 45 11.41 -3.58 -0.47
CA PHE A 45 12.30 -3.82 -1.60
C PHE A 45 11.86 -3.00 -2.82
N ALA A 46 12.83 -2.48 -3.57
CA ALA A 46 12.62 -1.78 -4.84
C ALA A 46 13.73 -2.18 -5.81
N SER A 47 13.33 -2.75 -6.95
CA SER A 47 14.23 -3.29 -7.99
C SER A 47 15.09 -2.22 -8.65
N SER A 48 16.24 -2.64 -9.19
CA SER A 48 17.12 -1.80 -10.00
C SER A 48 16.37 -1.13 -11.18
N GLY A 49 15.45 -1.85 -11.84
CA GLY A 49 14.57 -1.33 -12.89
C GLY A 49 13.64 -0.21 -12.39
N PHE A 50 12.97 -0.43 -11.25
CA PHE A 50 12.06 0.57 -10.67
C PHE A 50 12.78 1.88 -10.30
N LEU A 51 13.98 1.79 -9.73
CA LEU A 51 14.77 2.96 -9.35
C LEU A 51 15.18 3.78 -10.58
N LYS A 52 15.65 3.10 -11.64
CA LYS A 52 15.96 3.74 -12.95
C LYS A 52 14.72 4.39 -13.59
N MET A 53 13.57 3.72 -13.58
CA MET A 53 12.32 4.20 -14.16
C MET A 53 11.75 5.44 -13.44
N SER A 54 11.82 5.44 -12.11
CA SER A 54 11.22 6.47 -11.25
C SER A 54 12.15 7.66 -10.95
N GLY A 55 13.47 7.46 -11.07
CA GLY A 55 14.49 8.47 -10.78
C GLY A 55 14.80 8.67 -9.30
N TYR A 56 14.19 7.89 -8.39
CA TYR A 56 14.49 7.93 -6.96
C TYR A 56 15.63 6.97 -6.58
N SER A 57 16.42 7.34 -5.57
CA SER A 57 17.37 6.42 -4.96
C SER A 57 16.67 5.38 -4.08
N ARG A 58 17.37 4.29 -3.75
CA ARG A 58 16.86 3.23 -2.88
C ARG A 58 16.46 3.78 -1.50
N ASP A 59 17.30 4.63 -0.91
CA ASP A 59 17.10 5.19 0.43
C ASP A 59 15.93 6.18 0.49
N GLU A 60 15.59 6.83 -0.62
CA GLU A 60 14.42 7.69 -0.72
C GLU A 60 13.10 6.89 -0.76
N VAL A 61 13.13 5.66 -1.28
CA VAL A 61 11.95 4.82 -1.54
C VAL A 61 11.65 3.86 -0.38
N ILE A 62 12.68 3.25 0.22
CA ILE A 62 12.51 2.27 1.30
C ILE A 62 11.85 2.95 2.52
N GLY A 63 10.85 2.28 3.09
CA GLY A 63 10.05 2.83 4.20
C GLY A 63 8.95 3.81 3.80
N LYS A 64 8.86 4.22 2.53
CA LYS A 64 7.75 5.01 1.97
C LYS A 64 6.64 4.10 1.45
N ASN A 65 5.52 4.66 1.00
CA ASN A 65 4.46 3.91 0.34
C ASN A 65 4.10 4.55 -1.01
N GLY A 66 3.32 3.84 -1.83
CA GLY A 66 3.00 4.22 -3.21
C GLY A 66 2.32 5.60 -3.39
N LYS A 67 1.86 6.26 -2.31
CA LYS A 67 1.35 7.65 -2.40
C LYS A 67 2.43 8.66 -2.76
N MET A 68 3.71 8.35 -2.51
CA MET A 68 4.83 9.24 -2.83
C MET A 68 4.98 9.53 -4.34
N PHE A 69 4.51 8.61 -5.20
CA PHE A 69 4.60 8.75 -6.65
C PHE A 69 3.35 9.39 -7.29
N GLN A 70 2.37 9.77 -6.47
CA GLN A 70 1.08 10.33 -6.90
C GLN A 70 1.16 11.86 -6.90
N GLY A 71 0.51 12.50 -7.86
CA GLY A 71 0.46 13.96 -7.97
C GLY A 71 -0.92 14.46 -8.41
N ILE A 72 -1.01 15.74 -8.76
CA ILE A 72 -2.28 16.46 -8.96
C ILE A 72 -3.15 15.80 -10.06
N LYS A 73 -2.54 15.25 -11.12
CA LYS A 73 -3.25 14.59 -12.23
C LYS A 73 -3.41 13.07 -12.04
N THR A 74 -3.00 12.50 -10.90
CA THR A 74 -3.20 11.07 -10.63
C THR A 74 -4.69 10.80 -10.36
N ASN A 75 -5.30 9.94 -11.18
CA ASN A 75 -6.73 9.63 -11.09
C ASN A 75 -7.09 8.98 -9.73
N ARG A 76 -7.96 9.64 -8.96
CA ARG A 76 -8.41 9.15 -7.65
C ARG A 76 -9.15 7.81 -7.74
N ARG A 77 -9.84 7.50 -8.85
CA ARG A 77 -10.51 6.21 -9.06
C ARG A 77 -9.50 5.07 -9.09
N SER A 78 -8.41 5.21 -9.85
CA SER A 78 -7.30 4.24 -9.89
C SER A 78 -6.68 4.04 -8.49
N VAL A 79 -6.48 5.12 -7.73
CA VAL A 79 -5.92 5.04 -6.36
C VAL A 79 -6.89 4.36 -5.37
N MET A 80 -8.19 4.60 -5.51
CA MET A 80 -9.20 3.88 -4.74
C MET A 80 -9.18 2.41 -5.10
N GLU A 81 -9.21 2.03 -6.37
CA GLU A 81 -9.22 0.62 -6.80
C GLU A 81 -7.98 -0.16 -6.32
N ILE A 82 -6.78 0.46 -6.31
CA ILE A 82 -5.59 -0.11 -5.66
C ILE A 82 -5.85 -0.35 -4.16
N SER A 83 -6.44 0.63 -3.47
CA SER A 83 -6.75 0.54 -2.05
C SER A 83 -7.81 -0.54 -1.74
N GLU A 84 -8.76 -0.75 -2.67
CA GLU A 84 -9.75 -1.82 -2.60
C GLU A 84 -9.11 -3.19 -2.83
N ALA A 85 -8.26 -3.33 -3.84
CA ALA A 85 -7.54 -4.59 -4.10
C ALA A 85 -6.65 -5.02 -2.91
N ILE A 86 -6.00 -4.06 -2.24
CA ILE A 86 -5.26 -4.29 -0.98
C ILE A 86 -6.19 -4.76 0.15
N ARG A 87 -7.42 -4.22 0.20
CA ARG A 87 -8.41 -4.53 1.24
C ARG A 87 -9.05 -5.89 1.07
N ASP A 88 -9.34 -6.24 -0.17
CA ASP A 88 -10.03 -7.46 -0.56
C ASP A 88 -9.02 -8.61 -0.79
N GLU A 89 -7.72 -8.36 -0.52
CA GLU A 89 -6.59 -9.30 -0.68
C GLU A 89 -6.55 -9.96 -2.07
N ARG A 90 -6.79 -9.16 -3.12
CA ARG A 90 -6.88 -9.61 -4.51
C ARG A 90 -5.82 -8.98 -5.40
N SER A 91 -5.43 -9.69 -6.45
CA SER A 91 -4.62 -9.11 -7.53
C SER A 91 -5.47 -8.13 -8.37
N THR A 92 -4.83 -7.14 -8.97
CA THR A 92 -5.47 -6.24 -9.95
C THR A 92 -4.46 -5.69 -10.96
N GLN A 93 -4.93 -5.15 -12.08
CA GLN A 93 -4.16 -4.45 -13.11
C GLN A 93 -4.83 -3.12 -13.44
N ILE A 94 -4.13 -2.01 -13.17
CA ILE A 94 -4.70 -0.66 -13.19
C ILE A 94 -3.79 0.27 -13.97
N ASN A 95 -4.34 1.05 -14.91
CA ASN A 95 -3.63 2.17 -15.53
C ASN A 95 -3.60 3.35 -14.55
N ILE A 96 -2.40 3.88 -14.28
CA ILE A 96 -2.23 5.01 -13.36
C ILE A 96 -1.16 5.97 -13.87
N LEU A 97 -1.43 7.27 -13.73
CA LEU A 97 -0.46 8.33 -13.92
C LEU A 97 0.31 8.55 -12.62
N ASN A 98 1.62 8.26 -12.66
CA ASN A 98 2.55 8.55 -11.58
C ASN A 98 3.58 9.60 -12.01
N TYR A 99 4.37 10.06 -11.06
CA TYR A 99 5.37 11.11 -11.23
C TYR A 99 6.76 10.59 -10.88
N ARG A 100 7.74 10.94 -11.70
CA ARG A 100 9.16 10.72 -11.43
C ARG A 100 9.69 11.76 -10.44
N LYS A 101 10.91 11.56 -9.94
CA LYS A 101 11.59 12.47 -9.00
C LYS A 101 11.75 13.91 -9.54
N ASP A 102 11.91 14.07 -10.84
CA ASP A 102 11.98 15.37 -11.54
C ASP A 102 10.60 16.06 -11.71
N GLY A 103 9.51 15.42 -11.28
CA GLY A 103 8.14 15.89 -11.49
C GLY A 103 7.55 15.53 -12.86
N THR A 104 8.28 14.80 -13.72
CA THR A 104 7.77 14.38 -15.03
C THR A 104 6.66 13.33 -14.85
N PRO A 105 5.43 13.58 -15.33
CA PRO A 105 4.34 12.62 -15.27
C PRO A 105 4.55 11.50 -16.31
N PHE A 106 4.22 10.27 -15.94
CA PHE A 106 4.24 9.11 -16.84
C PHE A 106 3.10 8.14 -16.55
N TRP A 107 2.57 7.53 -17.60
CA TRP A 107 1.59 6.47 -17.49
C TRP A 107 2.27 5.12 -17.32
N MET A 108 1.67 4.28 -16.49
CA MET A 108 2.12 2.90 -16.29
C MET A 108 0.93 1.98 -16.02
N LEU A 109 1.05 0.75 -16.50
CA LEU A 109 0.26 -0.36 -16.00
C LEU A 109 0.84 -0.77 -14.65
N PHE A 110 0.00 -0.72 -13.61
CA PHE A 110 0.33 -1.23 -12.29
C PHE A 110 -0.32 -2.60 -12.09
N HIS A 111 0.48 -3.65 -11.99
CA HIS A 111 -0.01 -4.97 -11.60
C HIS A 111 0.33 -5.24 -10.13
N LEU A 112 -0.70 -5.22 -9.29
CA LEU A 112 -0.60 -5.56 -7.87
C LEU A 112 -0.97 -7.03 -7.67
N SER A 113 -0.21 -7.75 -6.84
CA SER A 113 -0.60 -9.07 -6.33
C SER A 113 -0.18 -9.29 -4.88
N PRO A 114 -1.04 -9.83 -4.01
CA PRO A 114 -0.66 -10.28 -2.67
C PRO A 114 0.23 -11.54 -2.72
N VAL A 115 1.19 -11.61 -1.79
CA VAL A 115 1.98 -12.80 -1.48
C VAL A 115 1.45 -13.38 -0.18
N PHE A 116 1.02 -14.65 -0.19
CA PHE A 116 0.48 -15.32 0.99
C PHE A 116 1.53 -16.22 1.65
N SER A 117 1.46 -16.37 2.96
CA SER A 117 2.15 -17.42 3.71
C SER A 117 1.36 -18.73 3.61
N LYS A 118 2.05 -19.85 3.35
CA LYS A 118 1.43 -21.18 3.33
C LYS A 118 1.11 -21.71 4.74
N GLU A 119 1.72 -21.16 5.79
CA GLU A 119 1.51 -21.59 7.18
C GLU A 119 0.12 -21.21 7.72
N ASP A 120 -0.38 -20.02 7.33
CA ASP A 120 -1.50 -19.34 7.98
C ASP A 120 -2.42 -18.59 7.01
N GLY A 121 -2.16 -18.65 5.70
CA GLY A 121 -2.94 -17.95 4.68
C GLY A 121 -2.89 -16.42 4.74
N ARG A 122 -2.03 -15.81 5.56
CA ARG A 122 -1.88 -14.34 5.67
C ARG A 122 -1.20 -13.75 4.45
N VAL A 123 -1.62 -12.56 4.04
CA VAL A 123 -0.79 -11.72 3.16
C VAL A 123 0.45 -11.28 3.92
N VAL A 124 1.62 -11.69 3.46
CA VAL A 124 2.92 -11.33 4.04
C VAL A 124 3.56 -10.14 3.35
N HIS A 125 3.32 -10.01 2.04
CA HIS A 125 3.78 -8.88 1.22
C HIS A 125 2.77 -8.59 0.10
N PHE A 126 2.88 -7.43 -0.53
CA PHE A 126 2.34 -7.23 -1.88
C PHE A 126 3.49 -6.98 -2.86
N VAL A 127 3.42 -7.60 -4.04
CA VAL A 127 4.26 -7.27 -5.18
C VAL A 127 3.49 -6.29 -6.06
N GLY A 128 4.11 -5.16 -6.39
CA GLY A 128 3.62 -4.21 -7.37
C GLY A 128 4.61 -4.13 -8.53
N VAL A 129 4.22 -4.63 -9.71
CA VAL A 129 4.96 -4.49 -10.96
C VAL A 129 4.49 -3.22 -11.68
N GLN A 130 5.42 -2.45 -12.24
CA GLN A 130 5.17 -1.22 -12.99
C GLN A 130 5.68 -1.36 -14.42
N VAL A 131 4.80 -1.28 -15.42
CA VAL A 131 5.19 -1.28 -16.84
C VAL A 131 4.83 0.08 -17.46
N PRO A 132 5.80 0.92 -17.85
CA PRO A 132 5.53 2.18 -18.54
C PRO A 132 4.70 1.99 -19.81
N ILE A 133 3.67 2.82 -19.98
CA ILE A 133 2.84 2.85 -21.19
C ILE A 133 3.43 3.92 -22.12
N LEU A 134 4.01 3.49 -23.23
CA LEU A 134 4.53 4.37 -24.26
C LEU A 134 3.36 4.93 -25.09
N ARG A 135 3.19 6.26 -25.09
CA ARG A 135 2.20 6.92 -25.94
C ARG A 135 2.54 6.67 -27.42
N ARG A 136 1.58 6.12 -28.17
CA ARG A 136 1.64 6.12 -29.63
C ARG A 136 1.39 7.55 -30.13
N PRO A 137 2.23 8.13 -30.99
CA PRO A 137 1.95 9.43 -31.59
C PRO A 137 0.65 9.37 -32.41
N THR A 138 -0.19 10.38 -32.26
CA THR A 138 -1.41 10.53 -33.07
C THR A 138 -1.02 10.76 -34.53
N ARG A 139 -1.40 9.85 -35.44
CA ARG A 139 -1.43 10.14 -36.88
C ARG A 139 -2.62 11.08 -37.17
N SER A 140 -2.51 12.35 -36.81
CA SER A 140 -3.35 13.41 -37.39
C SER A 140 -2.80 13.74 -38.77
N GLY A 141 -3.54 13.40 -39.82
CA GLY A 141 -2.99 13.30 -41.17
C GLY A 141 -2.87 14.62 -41.95
N SER A 142 -1.88 14.66 -42.83
CA SER A 142 -1.90 15.48 -44.04
C SER A 142 -1.12 14.79 -45.18
N GLU A 143 -1.55 13.59 -45.59
CA GLU A 143 -1.08 12.97 -46.83
C GLU A 143 -2.16 13.05 -47.91
N PHE A 144 -2.21 14.20 -48.59
CA PHE A 144 -2.87 14.37 -49.88
C PHE A 144 -1.81 14.47 -50.98
N ALA A 145 -1.35 13.34 -51.54
CA ALA A 145 -0.70 13.31 -52.86
C ALA A 145 -0.62 11.89 -53.48
N ARG A 146 -1.65 11.56 -54.27
CA ARG A 146 -1.63 10.74 -55.50
C ARG A 146 -0.83 9.42 -55.59
N ASN A 147 -1.61 8.34 -55.78
CA ASN A 147 -1.39 7.21 -56.70
C ASN A 147 -0.05 7.12 -57.45
N GLY A 148 0.69 6.05 -57.17
CA GLY A 148 1.68 5.45 -58.06
C GLY A 148 1.66 3.92 -57.87
N VAL A 149 1.50 3.17 -58.95
CA VAL A 149 1.38 1.70 -58.94
C VAL A 149 2.74 1.07 -59.29
N ASN A 150 2.96 -0.17 -58.83
CA ASN A 150 3.98 -1.16 -59.25
C ASN A 150 5.36 -1.23 -58.55
N LEU A 151 5.55 -2.41 -57.94
CA LEU A 151 6.62 -3.40 -58.19
C LEU A 151 8.08 -3.17 -57.77
N CYS A 152 8.54 -4.18 -57.02
CA CYS A 152 9.89 -4.75 -56.93
C CYS A 152 11.03 -3.96 -56.27
N GLU A 153 11.60 -4.58 -55.24
CA GLU A 153 13.00 -4.45 -54.87
C GLU A 153 13.88 -4.96 -56.03
N ASP A 154 14.96 -4.23 -56.38
CA ASP A 154 16.33 -4.78 -56.29
C ASP A 154 17.40 -3.68 -56.43
N GLY A 155 18.62 -3.97 -55.95
CA GLY A 155 19.85 -3.58 -56.65
C GLY A 155 20.47 -2.18 -56.46
N SER A 156 21.22 -1.99 -55.36
CA SER A 156 22.59 -1.38 -55.37
C SER A 156 22.84 0.11 -55.74
N GLY A 157 23.99 0.65 -55.29
CA GLY A 157 24.69 1.73 -56.04
C GLY A 157 24.84 3.12 -55.39
N LEU A 158 25.82 3.25 -54.49
CA LEU A 158 26.80 4.35 -54.39
C LEU A 158 26.62 5.59 -55.32
N HIS A 159 26.42 6.80 -54.77
CA HIS A 159 27.47 7.86 -54.75
C HIS A 159 27.11 9.11 -53.94
N GLU A 160 28.16 9.73 -53.38
CA GLU A 160 28.16 11.05 -52.78
C GLU A 160 28.34 12.13 -53.86
N THR A 161 27.50 13.20 -53.87
CA THR A 161 27.92 14.52 -54.39
C THR A 161 27.08 15.67 -53.83
N VAL A 162 27.75 16.71 -53.37
CA VAL A 162 27.18 18.04 -53.07
C VAL A 162 26.76 18.75 -54.36
N SER A 163 25.59 19.38 -54.37
CA SER A 163 25.34 20.52 -55.27
C SER A 163 24.38 21.52 -54.61
N GLY A 164 24.72 22.81 -54.69
CA GLY A 164 23.91 23.90 -54.15
C GLY A 164 23.45 24.87 -55.22
N CYS A 165 23.08 26.09 -54.78
CA CYS A 165 22.56 27.21 -55.58
C CYS A 165 21.05 27.07 -55.96
N CYS A 166 20.26 28.16 -56.04
CA CYS A 166 20.59 29.59 -55.98
C CYS A 166 19.52 30.45 -55.27
N ARG A 167 19.90 31.69 -54.91
CA ARG A 167 19.02 32.79 -54.45
C ARG A 167 18.17 33.43 -55.57
N ARG A 168 17.01 33.96 -55.19
CA ARG A 168 16.40 35.29 -55.51
C ARG A 168 15.01 35.33 -54.81
N GLU A 169 14.62 36.26 -53.93
CA GLU A 169 14.62 37.75 -53.85
C GLU A 169 13.50 38.47 -54.64
N VAL A 170 12.96 39.55 -54.03
CA VAL A 170 11.85 40.45 -54.45
C VAL A 170 10.44 39.81 -54.36
N GLY A 171 9.33 40.41 -53.94
CA GLY A 171 8.97 41.77 -53.45
C GLY A 171 7.58 42.18 -54.00
N SER A 172 6.68 42.93 -53.33
CA SER A 172 6.66 43.54 -51.97
C SER A 172 5.20 43.91 -51.55
N ASP A 173 5.01 44.31 -50.28
CA ASP A 173 3.95 45.15 -49.67
C ASP A 173 2.48 45.15 -50.17
N THR A 174 1.52 44.97 -49.25
CA THR A 174 0.63 46.08 -48.81
C THR A 174 -0.23 45.75 -47.57
N VAL A 175 -0.60 46.79 -46.81
CA VAL A 175 -1.42 46.74 -45.59
C VAL A 175 -2.88 47.08 -45.91
N ALA A 176 -3.84 46.36 -45.34
CA ALA A 176 -5.19 46.86 -45.08
C ALA A 176 -5.91 46.06 -43.98
N GLU A 177 -6.21 46.71 -42.85
CA GLU A 177 -7.22 46.22 -41.92
C GLU A 177 -8.62 46.38 -42.54
N LEU A 178 -9.54 45.44 -42.29
CA LEU A 178 -10.96 45.77 -42.29
C LEU A 178 -11.76 44.91 -41.32
N ASN A 179 -12.00 45.45 -40.12
CA ASN A 179 -13.09 45.00 -39.27
C ASN A 179 -14.42 45.23 -39.99
N ARG A 180 -15.23 44.18 -40.15
CA ARG A 180 -16.69 44.33 -40.14
C ARG A 180 -17.41 43.06 -39.69
N PHE A 181 -18.23 43.23 -38.65
CA PHE A 181 -19.16 42.25 -38.14
C PHE A 181 -20.18 41.85 -39.21
N LEU A 182 -20.50 40.55 -39.28
CA LEU A 182 -21.84 40.05 -39.59
C LEU A 182 -22.10 38.81 -38.74
N ASP A 183 -23.09 38.89 -37.86
CA ASP A 183 -23.70 37.71 -37.23
C ASP A 183 -24.44 36.89 -38.30
N LEU A 184 -24.17 35.59 -38.38
CA LEU A 184 -25.22 34.63 -38.71
C LEU A 184 -24.93 33.24 -38.12
N ASP A 185 -25.95 32.74 -37.44
CA ASP A 185 -26.07 31.52 -36.64
C ASP A 185 -25.43 30.20 -37.12
N SER A 186 -25.20 29.35 -36.13
CA SER A 186 -25.41 27.90 -36.19
C SER A 186 -24.50 27.04 -37.10
N VAL A 187 -23.35 26.65 -36.55
CA VAL A 187 -23.07 25.21 -36.33
C VAL A 187 -22.42 25.04 -34.95
N LEU A 188 -23.02 24.24 -34.08
CA LEU A 188 -22.38 23.78 -32.85
C LEU A 188 -21.18 22.89 -33.21
N SER A 189 -19.97 23.43 -33.12
CA SER A 189 -18.76 22.62 -33.07
C SER A 189 -18.80 21.79 -31.78
N HIS A 190 -19.22 20.54 -31.91
CA HIS A 190 -19.00 19.53 -30.87
C HIS A 190 -17.50 19.41 -30.63
N ASP A 191 -17.01 20.11 -29.61
CA ASP A 191 -15.76 19.75 -28.94
C ASP A 191 -15.94 18.35 -28.36
N LYS A 192 -15.64 17.36 -29.19
CA LYS A 192 -15.21 16.05 -28.70
C LYS A 192 -13.88 16.29 -27.99
N GLU A 193 -13.95 16.53 -26.68
CA GLU A 193 -12.89 16.09 -25.78
C GLU A 193 -12.66 14.60 -26.08
N LEU A 194 -11.66 14.33 -26.93
CA LEU A 194 -11.16 12.99 -27.16
C LEU A 194 -10.66 12.50 -25.80
N ASP A 195 -11.36 11.52 -25.24
CA ASP A 195 -11.14 11.03 -23.88
C ASP A 195 -9.65 10.70 -23.68
N VAL A 196 -8.93 11.58 -22.96
CA VAL A 196 -7.48 11.50 -22.80
C VAL A 196 -7.07 10.20 -22.07
N ASP A 197 -8.03 9.60 -21.35
CA ASP A 197 -7.90 8.30 -20.68
C ASP A 197 -7.86 7.12 -21.67
N GLU A 198 -8.43 7.24 -22.88
CA GLU A 198 -8.43 6.17 -23.89
C GLU A 198 -7.06 5.97 -24.54
N LEU A 199 -6.32 7.06 -24.78
CA LEU A 199 -4.95 7.03 -25.32
C LEU A 199 -3.90 6.50 -24.33
N CYS A 200 -4.29 6.25 -23.07
CA CYS A 200 -3.38 5.91 -21.97
C CYS A 200 -3.67 4.55 -21.32
N LYS A 201 -4.47 3.70 -21.98
CA LYS A 201 -4.74 2.30 -21.58
C LYS A 201 -3.60 1.38 -22.03
N ALA A 202 -3.16 0.48 -21.15
CA ALA A 202 -2.16 -0.55 -21.47
C ALA A 202 -2.66 -1.52 -22.55
N GLY A 203 -1.81 -1.78 -23.55
CA GLY A 203 -2.04 -2.80 -24.56
C GLY A 203 -1.66 -4.19 -24.05
N GLU A 204 -1.83 -5.19 -24.92
CA GLU A 204 -1.58 -6.58 -24.55
C GLU A 204 -0.09 -6.86 -24.28
N ILE A 205 0.81 -6.10 -24.92
CA ILE A 205 2.26 -6.19 -24.71
C ILE A 205 2.62 -5.75 -23.28
N GLU A 206 2.07 -4.63 -22.80
CA GLU A 206 2.30 -4.15 -21.44
C GLU A 206 1.73 -5.10 -20.38
N LYS A 207 0.53 -5.66 -20.62
CA LYS A 207 -0.09 -6.65 -19.74
C LYS A 207 0.72 -7.95 -19.69
N GLN A 208 1.13 -8.49 -20.83
CA GLN A 208 1.92 -9.72 -20.89
C GLN A 208 3.27 -9.54 -20.19
N LYS A 209 3.94 -8.38 -20.37
CA LYS A 209 5.14 -8.03 -19.59
C LYS A 209 4.87 -8.04 -18.09
N ALA A 210 3.79 -7.41 -17.64
CA ALA A 210 3.43 -7.36 -16.22
C ALA A 210 3.15 -8.76 -15.63
N VAL A 211 2.48 -9.64 -16.38
CA VAL A 211 2.21 -11.03 -15.96
C VAL A 211 3.49 -11.87 -15.90
N THR A 212 4.36 -11.77 -16.91
CA THR A 212 5.64 -12.49 -16.96
C THR A 212 6.57 -12.05 -15.81
N ALA A 213 6.70 -10.74 -15.59
CA ALA A 213 7.44 -10.17 -14.45
C ALA A 213 6.91 -10.71 -13.11
N MET A 214 5.59 -10.67 -12.91
CA MET A 214 4.93 -11.16 -11.70
C MET A 214 5.21 -12.65 -11.45
N HIS A 215 5.17 -13.48 -12.51
CA HIS A 215 5.51 -14.90 -12.43
C HIS A 215 6.96 -15.13 -11.98
N ASN A 216 7.92 -14.40 -12.57
CA ASN A 216 9.35 -14.52 -12.24
C ASN A 216 9.63 -14.12 -10.79
N ILE A 217 9.02 -13.01 -10.32
CA ILE A 217 9.13 -12.56 -8.93
C ILE A 217 8.54 -13.62 -7.97
N PHE A 218 7.37 -14.18 -8.27
CA PHE A 218 6.78 -15.24 -7.44
C PHE A 218 7.63 -16.51 -7.40
N SER A 219 8.26 -16.90 -8.52
CA SER A 219 9.18 -18.03 -8.57
C SER A 219 10.36 -17.82 -7.61
N MET A 220 11.00 -16.65 -7.66
CA MET A 220 12.09 -16.29 -6.75
C MET A 220 11.66 -16.22 -5.29
N LEU A 221 10.55 -15.54 -4.97
CA LEU A 221 10.06 -15.47 -3.59
C LEU A 221 9.69 -16.86 -3.03
N THR A 222 9.13 -17.74 -3.87
CA THR A 222 8.80 -19.11 -3.44
C THR A 222 10.08 -19.89 -3.14
N HIS A 223 11.03 -19.94 -4.08
CA HIS A 223 12.30 -20.65 -3.91
C HIS A 223 13.09 -20.17 -2.66
N TYR A 224 13.23 -18.85 -2.49
CA TYR A 224 13.95 -18.30 -1.34
C TYR A 224 13.19 -18.40 0.00
N SER A 225 11.90 -18.75 -0.02
CA SER A 225 11.12 -19.11 1.19
C SER A 225 11.24 -20.58 1.58
N GLU A 226 11.60 -21.46 0.64
CA GLU A 226 11.88 -22.88 0.93
C GLU A 226 13.16 -23.02 1.76
N LEU A 227 14.18 -22.22 1.43
CA LEU A 227 15.46 -22.18 2.16
C LEU A 227 15.36 -21.70 3.62
N THR A 228 14.25 -21.07 4.02
CA THR A 228 13.98 -20.62 5.40
C THR A 228 12.88 -21.43 6.09
N GLY A 229 12.22 -22.34 5.37
CA GLY A 229 11.01 -23.05 5.79
C GLY A 229 9.74 -22.20 5.84
N ARG A 230 9.81 -20.87 5.63
CA ARG A 230 8.67 -19.94 5.79
C ARG A 230 7.87 -19.74 4.51
N LEU A 231 7.42 -20.85 3.95
CA LEU A 231 6.89 -20.98 2.59
C LEU A 231 5.84 -19.93 2.21
N VAL A 232 5.94 -19.41 0.99
CA VAL A 232 4.96 -18.48 0.40
C VAL A 232 4.27 -19.01 -0.86
N CYS A 233 3.19 -18.36 -1.28
CA CYS A 233 2.43 -18.68 -2.48
C CYS A 233 1.71 -17.45 -3.07
N ALA A 234 1.35 -17.52 -4.36
CA ALA A 234 0.61 -16.46 -5.08
C ALA A 234 -0.92 -16.56 -4.90
N LYS A 235 -1.44 -17.72 -4.48
CA LYS A 235 -2.87 -17.96 -4.22
C LYS A 235 -3.06 -18.26 -2.73
N LYS A 236 -4.09 -17.67 -2.13
CA LYS A 236 -4.42 -17.87 -0.71
C LYS A 236 -4.66 -19.36 -0.42
N CYS A 237 -3.80 -19.96 0.40
CA CYS A 237 -3.99 -21.33 0.86
C CYS A 237 -5.03 -21.36 1.98
N CYS A 238 -6.01 -22.26 1.87
CA CYS A 238 -7.03 -22.47 2.90
C CYS A 238 -6.45 -23.29 4.07
N VAL A 239 -5.75 -22.63 4.99
CA VAL A 239 -5.35 -23.23 6.27
C VAL A 239 -6.34 -22.76 7.35
N SER A 240 -7.13 -23.70 7.88
CA SER A 240 -8.20 -23.42 8.84
C SER A 240 -7.77 -23.70 10.29
N VAL A 241 -6.83 -22.91 10.82
CA VAL A 241 -6.63 -22.74 12.28
C VAL A 241 -6.22 -21.29 12.54
N MET A 242 -7.01 -20.57 13.34
CA MET A 242 -7.02 -19.10 13.48
C MET A 242 -7.44 -18.36 12.19
N GLY A 243 -8.43 -17.49 12.28
CA GLY A 243 -8.69 -16.49 11.25
C GLY A 243 -7.76 -15.30 11.46
N PRO A 244 -6.71 -15.08 10.64
CA PRO A 244 -5.86 -13.91 10.80
C PRO A 244 -6.61 -12.63 10.45
N LEU A 245 -6.19 -11.52 11.05
CA LEU A 245 -6.63 -10.19 10.64
C LEU A 245 -6.23 -9.95 9.18
N ASN A 246 -7.20 -9.52 8.35
CA ASN A 246 -6.94 -9.22 6.95
C ASN A 246 -5.97 -8.03 6.79
N ALA A 247 -5.31 -7.98 5.63
CA ALA A 247 -4.26 -7.00 5.35
C ALA A 247 -4.74 -5.55 5.53
N SER A 248 -5.94 -5.20 5.04
CA SER A 248 -6.46 -3.82 5.22
C SER A 248 -6.75 -3.46 6.68
N LEU A 249 -7.26 -4.39 7.48
CA LEU A 249 -7.46 -4.13 8.90
C LEU A 249 -6.11 -3.88 9.57
N ASN A 250 -5.11 -4.73 9.31
CA ASN A 250 -3.74 -4.55 9.80
C ASN A 250 -3.14 -3.18 9.41
N ILE A 251 -3.21 -2.83 8.12
CA ILE A 251 -2.74 -1.54 7.57
C ILE A 251 -3.47 -0.36 8.21
N SER A 252 -4.79 -0.48 8.47
CA SER A 252 -5.61 0.59 9.05
C SER A 252 -5.30 0.79 10.53
N LEU A 253 -5.17 -0.31 11.29
CA LEU A 253 -4.76 -0.31 12.69
C LEU A 253 -3.34 0.26 12.87
N GLY A 254 -2.41 -0.06 11.96
CA GLY A 254 -1.03 0.45 11.99
C GLY A 254 -0.90 1.97 11.82
N ARG A 255 -1.97 2.68 11.43
CA ARG A 255 -1.97 4.16 11.38
C ARG A 255 -2.15 4.79 12.77
N ILE A 256 -2.78 4.07 13.70
CA ILE A 256 -3.07 4.52 15.06
C ILE A 256 -1.76 4.53 15.87
N LYS A 257 -1.48 5.63 16.58
CA LYS A 257 -0.18 5.87 17.24
C LYS A 257 -0.17 5.61 18.75
N GLN A 258 -1.34 5.40 19.34
CA GLN A 258 -1.53 5.06 20.74
C GLN A 258 -1.18 3.58 21.00
N SER A 259 -0.87 3.23 22.25
CA SER A 259 -0.68 1.83 22.65
C SER A 259 -2.04 1.15 22.80
N PHE A 260 -2.30 0.18 21.93
CA PHE A 260 -3.45 -0.73 22.05
C PHE A 260 -3.13 -2.15 21.57
N VAL A 261 -4.00 -3.08 21.95
CA VAL A 261 -4.09 -4.46 21.47
C VAL A 261 -5.53 -4.79 21.05
N LEU A 262 -5.69 -5.77 20.15
CA LEU A 262 -6.97 -6.46 19.92
C LEU A 262 -6.87 -7.89 20.42
N ALA A 263 -7.86 -8.34 21.19
CA ALA A 263 -8.01 -9.72 21.60
C ALA A 263 -9.31 -10.32 21.03
N ASP A 264 -9.26 -11.58 20.62
CA ASP A 264 -10.38 -12.27 19.97
C ASP A 264 -11.17 -13.10 21.01
N PRO A 265 -12.43 -12.75 21.34
CA PRO A 265 -13.22 -13.45 22.35
C PRO A 265 -13.73 -14.82 21.92
N TYR A 266 -13.61 -15.19 20.63
CA TYR A 266 -14.07 -16.48 20.12
C TYR A 266 -12.97 -17.55 20.08
N LEU A 267 -11.71 -17.16 20.34
CA LEU A 267 -10.59 -18.09 20.47
C LEU A 267 -10.37 -18.48 21.95
N PRO A 268 -9.92 -19.72 22.23
CA PRO A 268 -9.62 -20.16 23.58
C PRO A 268 -8.66 -19.20 24.31
N ASP A 269 -8.97 -18.90 25.56
CA ASP A 269 -8.22 -17.96 26.42
C ASP A 269 -8.24 -16.47 26.01
N MET A 270 -9.02 -16.08 24.99
CA MET A 270 -9.10 -14.71 24.46
C MET A 270 -7.70 -14.10 24.17
N PRO A 271 -6.96 -14.66 23.20
CA PRO A 271 -5.59 -14.28 22.89
C PRO A 271 -5.53 -12.96 22.13
N ILE A 272 -4.39 -12.27 22.24
CA ILE A 272 -4.08 -11.08 21.46
C ILE A 272 -3.84 -11.48 20.00
N VAL A 273 -4.63 -10.91 19.09
CA VAL A 273 -4.52 -11.07 17.62
C VAL A 273 -3.90 -9.84 16.94
N TYR A 274 -3.86 -8.68 17.61
CA TYR A 274 -3.13 -7.49 17.18
C TYR A 274 -2.43 -6.80 18.34
N ALA A 275 -1.23 -6.28 18.12
CA ALA A 275 -0.59 -5.33 19.04
C ALA A 275 -0.01 -4.15 18.25
N SER A 276 -0.29 -2.93 18.68
CA SER A 276 0.32 -1.73 18.11
C SER A 276 1.85 -1.69 18.35
N ASP A 277 2.58 -0.96 17.50
CA ASP A 277 4.02 -0.74 17.71
C ASP A 277 4.29 0.08 19.00
N ALA A 278 3.32 0.90 19.42
CA ALA A 278 3.38 1.61 20.69
C ALA A 278 3.24 0.67 21.90
N PHE A 279 2.43 -0.39 21.82
CA PHE A 279 2.33 -1.41 22.87
C PHE A 279 3.62 -2.24 23.00
N ILE A 280 4.24 -2.60 21.87
CA ILE A 280 5.57 -3.24 21.85
C ILE A 280 6.59 -2.36 22.60
N LYS A 281 6.65 -1.07 22.27
CA LYS A 281 7.56 -0.12 22.92
C LYS A 281 7.27 0.09 24.41
N LEU A 282 5.99 0.16 24.79
CA LEU A 282 5.57 0.34 26.18
C LEU A 282 5.94 -0.85 27.07
N THR A 283 5.86 -2.08 26.53
CA THR A 283 5.97 -3.32 27.33
C THR A 283 7.32 -4.04 27.18
N GLY A 284 8.08 -3.74 26.12
CA GLY A 284 9.39 -4.37 25.83
C GLY A 284 9.30 -5.78 25.24
N TYR A 285 8.09 -6.33 25.02
CA TYR A 285 7.92 -7.64 24.38
C TYR A 285 7.91 -7.55 22.86
N ALA A 286 8.56 -8.49 22.19
CA ALA A 286 8.54 -8.59 20.74
C ALA A 286 7.17 -9.09 20.22
N ARG A 287 6.85 -8.77 18.97
CA ARG A 287 5.55 -9.06 18.34
C ARG A 287 5.16 -10.55 18.44
N ASN A 288 6.12 -11.44 18.21
CA ASN A 288 5.96 -12.89 18.30
C ASN A 288 5.82 -13.42 19.75
N GLU A 289 6.21 -12.64 20.76
CA GLU A 289 6.04 -12.98 22.18
C GLU A 289 4.69 -12.52 22.76
N ILE A 290 3.93 -11.72 21.98
CA ILE A 290 2.64 -11.14 22.38
C ILE A 290 1.48 -11.85 21.67
N LEU A 291 1.58 -12.04 20.35
CA LEU A 291 0.51 -12.63 19.55
C LEU A 291 0.22 -14.06 19.99
N GLY A 292 -1.07 -14.42 20.06
CA GLY A 292 -1.51 -15.74 20.52
C GLY A 292 -1.58 -15.91 22.05
N ARG A 293 -1.21 -14.90 22.85
CA ARG A 293 -1.29 -14.95 24.33
C ARG A 293 -2.35 -14.01 24.87
N ASN A 294 -2.99 -14.39 25.97
CA ASN A 294 -3.83 -13.46 26.74
C ASN A 294 -2.98 -12.36 27.40
N CYS A 295 -3.50 -11.13 27.44
CA CYS A 295 -2.80 -9.95 27.97
C CYS A 295 -2.37 -10.04 29.44
N ARG A 296 -2.89 -11.01 30.22
CA ARG A 296 -2.51 -11.23 31.62
C ARG A 296 -1.02 -11.51 31.86
N PHE A 297 -0.21 -11.77 30.84
CA PHE A 297 1.25 -11.87 30.99
C PHE A 297 1.90 -10.57 31.52
N LEU A 298 1.21 -9.42 31.44
CA LEU A 298 1.63 -8.17 32.06
C LEU A 298 1.32 -8.09 33.57
N SER A 299 0.58 -9.06 34.13
CA SER A 299 0.29 -9.11 35.58
C SER A 299 1.47 -9.72 36.34
N GLY A 300 1.66 -9.32 37.60
CA GLY A 300 2.68 -9.84 38.49
C GLY A 300 2.26 -9.81 39.95
N GLN A 301 3.21 -10.01 40.87
CA GLN A 301 2.93 -10.27 42.28
C GLN A 301 2.05 -9.20 42.97
N ASN A 302 2.25 -7.92 42.63
CA ASN A 302 1.52 -6.81 43.26
C ASN A 302 0.38 -6.28 42.35
N THR A 303 -0.03 -7.02 41.32
CA THR A 303 -1.21 -6.69 40.52
C THR A 303 -2.47 -7.01 41.32
N ASP A 304 -3.32 -6.01 41.55
CA ASP A 304 -4.53 -6.19 42.34
C ASP A 304 -5.56 -7.13 41.66
N ASN A 305 -5.97 -8.14 42.43
CA ASN A 305 -6.97 -9.12 42.01
C ASN A 305 -8.39 -8.53 41.91
N SER A 306 -8.73 -7.48 42.67
CA SER A 306 -10.06 -6.87 42.58
C SER A 306 -10.25 -6.15 41.23
N THR A 307 -9.20 -5.48 40.76
CA THR A 307 -9.13 -4.85 39.44
C THR A 307 -9.18 -5.90 38.32
N LEU A 308 -8.49 -7.04 38.47
CA LEU A 308 -8.59 -8.15 37.52
C LEU A 308 -10.02 -8.75 37.45
N PHE A 309 -10.70 -8.85 38.60
CA PHE A 309 -12.11 -9.28 38.64
C PHE A 309 -13.03 -8.28 37.92
N GLN A 310 -12.86 -6.98 38.16
CA GLN A 310 -13.62 -5.92 37.49
C GLN A 310 -13.45 -5.98 35.95
N ILE A 311 -12.22 -6.16 35.46
CA ILE A 311 -11.94 -6.37 34.03
C ILE A 311 -12.70 -7.59 33.50
N LYS A 312 -12.59 -8.74 34.18
CA LYS A 312 -13.25 -10.00 33.78
C LYS A 312 -14.76 -9.86 33.70
N GLU A 313 -15.36 -9.16 34.67
CA GLU A 313 -16.81 -8.95 34.72
C GLU A 313 -17.29 -7.97 33.64
N SER A 314 -16.52 -6.94 33.33
CA SER A 314 -16.82 -6.01 32.22
C SER A 314 -16.77 -6.71 30.85
N ILE A 315 -15.79 -7.60 30.65
CA ILE A 315 -15.71 -8.46 29.45
C ILE A 315 -16.94 -9.40 29.38
N ARG A 316 -17.30 -10.05 30.50
CA ARG A 316 -18.46 -10.96 30.58
C ARG A 316 -19.79 -10.28 30.30
N THR A 317 -19.93 -9.01 30.68
CA THR A 317 -21.15 -8.19 30.51
C THR A 317 -21.14 -7.36 29.21
N GLU A 318 -20.14 -7.55 28.34
CA GLU A 318 -19.94 -6.79 27.10
C GLU A 318 -19.88 -5.25 27.30
N GLN A 319 -19.42 -4.78 28.47
CA GLN A 319 -19.33 -3.36 28.80
C GLN A 319 -17.90 -2.82 28.67
N PRO A 320 -17.73 -1.53 28.31
CA PRO A 320 -16.44 -0.87 28.42
C PRO A 320 -16.08 -0.64 29.89
N CYS A 321 -14.78 -0.67 30.22
CA CYS A 321 -14.29 -0.29 31.54
C CYS A 321 -12.95 0.43 31.46
N THR A 322 -12.69 1.29 32.44
CA THR A 322 -11.41 1.99 32.61
C THR A 322 -10.91 1.71 34.02
N VAL A 323 -9.66 1.25 34.15
CA VAL A 323 -9.03 0.93 35.44
C VAL A 323 -7.58 1.41 35.47
N CYS A 324 -7.04 1.61 36.67
CA CYS A 324 -5.60 1.76 36.86
C CYS A 324 -5.05 0.47 37.47
N ILE A 325 -4.20 -0.24 36.73
CA ILE A 325 -3.69 -1.56 37.12
C ILE A 325 -2.17 -1.57 37.09
N LEU A 326 -1.53 -2.15 38.11
CA LEU A 326 -0.09 -2.33 38.11
C LEU A 326 0.30 -3.46 37.14
N ASN A 327 1.15 -3.13 36.17
CA ASN A 327 1.63 -4.06 35.14
C ASN A 327 3.16 -4.10 35.12
N TYR A 328 3.71 -5.15 34.52
CA TYR A 328 5.15 -5.42 34.46
C TYR A 328 5.60 -5.56 33.01
N ARG A 329 6.75 -4.96 32.69
CA ARG A 329 7.41 -5.06 31.39
C ARG A 329 8.29 -6.32 31.31
N LYS A 330 8.80 -6.61 30.12
CA LYS A 330 9.72 -7.74 29.87
C LYS A 330 10.98 -7.70 30.75
N ASP A 331 11.48 -6.52 31.05
CA ASP A 331 12.64 -6.28 31.96
C ASP A 331 12.29 -6.40 33.46
N ARG A 332 11.04 -6.77 33.78
CA ARG A 332 10.44 -6.85 35.13
C ARG A 332 10.21 -5.50 35.82
N SER A 333 10.47 -4.36 35.16
CA SER A 333 10.06 -3.06 35.68
C SER A 333 8.53 -2.96 35.75
N SER A 334 8.02 -2.40 36.84
CA SER A 334 6.58 -2.16 37.02
C SER A 334 6.17 -0.78 36.49
N PHE A 335 4.95 -0.66 35.99
CA PHE A 335 4.32 0.61 35.63
C PHE A 335 2.83 0.61 35.94
N TRP A 336 2.29 1.78 36.26
CA TRP A 336 0.85 1.96 36.39
C TRP A 336 0.22 2.10 35.01
N ASN A 337 -0.52 1.07 34.59
CA ASN A 337 -1.25 1.06 33.35
C ASN A 337 -2.66 1.62 33.57
N TYR A 338 -2.90 2.84 33.10
CA TYR A 338 -4.26 3.34 32.89
C TYR A 338 -4.80 2.64 31.65
N LEU A 339 -5.64 1.63 31.90
CA LEU A 339 -6.14 0.67 30.91
C LEU A 339 -7.62 0.92 30.65
N HIS A 340 -7.96 1.19 29.39
CA HIS A 340 -9.34 1.21 28.93
C HIS A 340 -9.62 0.01 28.03
N ILE A 341 -10.66 -0.76 28.35
CA ILE A 341 -11.13 -1.91 27.56
C ILE A 341 -12.49 -1.57 26.97
N SER A 342 -12.71 -1.88 25.70
CA SER A 342 -14.00 -1.71 25.05
C SER A 342 -14.29 -2.86 24.07
N PRO A 343 -15.54 -3.36 23.99
CA PRO A 343 -15.94 -4.23 22.89
C PRO A 343 -15.91 -3.45 21.56
N VAL A 344 -15.42 -4.12 20.51
CA VAL A 344 -15.41 -3.62 19.14
C VAL A 344 -16.34 -4.49 18.31
N ARG A 345 -17.44 -3.90 17.84
CA ARG A 345 -18.48 -4.61 17.07
C ARG A 345 -18.24 -4.46 15.57
N ASN A 346 -18.42 -5.55 14.82
CA ASN A 346 -18.39 -5.57 13.35
C ASN A 346 -19.63 -4.88 12.73
N ALA A 347 -19.72 -4.89 11.41
CA ALA A 347 -20.86 -4.34 10.67
C ALA A 347 -22.21 -5.01 11.02
N SER A 348 -22.24 -6.27 11.49
CA SER A 348 -23.48 -6.96 11.91
C SER A 348 -23.83 -6.76 13.39
N GLY A 349 -23.10 -5.90 14.12
CA GLY A 349 -23.37 -5.58 15.53
C GLY A 349 -22.88 -6.63 16.53
N LYS A 350 -22.38 -7.78 16.08
CA LYS A 350 -21.70 -8.75 16.94
C LYS A 350 -20.33 -8.20 17.36
N ILE A 351 -19.88 -8.54 18.56
CA ILE A 351 -18.48 -8.29 18.93
C ILE A 351 -17.59 -9.02 17.92
N ALA A 352 -16.51 -8.37 17.49
CA ALA A 352 -15.43 -8.99 16.72
C ALA A 352 -14.19 -9.15 17.60
N TYR A 353 -13.86 -8.11 18.37
CA TYR A 353 -12.68 -8.06 19.24
C TYR A 353 -12.99 -7.28 20.52
N PHE A 354 -12.20 -7.49 21.56
CA PHE A 354 -12.01 -6.49 22.62
C PHE A 354 -10.76 -5.66 22.29
N VAL A 355 -10.88 -4.33 22.31
CA VAL A 355 -9.72 -3.44 22.29
C VAL A 355 -9.31 -3.11 23.71
N GLY A 356 -8.04 -3.28 24.03
CA GLY A 356 -7.43 -2.75 25.25
C GLY A 356 -6.44 -1.64 24.88
N VAL A 357 -6.67 -0.42 25.37
CA VAL A 357 -5.81 0.75 25.16
C VAL A 357 -5.05 1.05 26.45
N GLN A 358 -3.72 0.97 26.40
CA GLN A 358 -2.84 1.14 27.54
C GLN A 358 -2.22 2.54 27.53
N MET A 359 -2.07 3.13 28.71
CA MET A 359 -1.30 4.36 28.90
C MET A 359 -0.56 4.27 30.22
N GLU A 360 0.73 4.58 30.22
CA GLU A 360 1.47 4.73 31.48
C GLU A 360 1.00 5.99 32.21
N ALA A 361 0.50 5.82 33.43
CA ALA A 361 0.03 6.91 34.26
C ALA A 361 1.25 7.65 34.86
N SER A 362 1.42 8.92 34.48
CA SER A 362 2.40 9.80 35.13
C SER A 362 1.88 10.23 36.51
N CYS A 363 2.72 10.13 37.54
CA CYS A 363 2.42 10.68 38.87
C CYS A 363 2.48 12.22 38.93
N LYS A 364 2.76 12.92 37.81
CA LYS A 364 2.91 14.39 37.78
C LYS A 364 1.76 15.07 37.05
N ASN A 365 0.99 15.85 37.80
CA ASN A 365 -0.08 16.75 37.32
C ASN A 365 0.47 17.96 36.55
N GLN A 366 1.06 17.77 35.38
CA GLN A 366 1.44 18.87 34.47
C GLN A 366 1.17 18.50 33.00
N ASP A 367 0.07 19.03 32.45
CA ASP A 367 0.06 19.83 31.20
C ASP A 367 -1.38 20.20 30.78
N LYS A 368 -1.73 21.48 30.93
CA LYS A 368 -3.10 22.01 30.71
C LYS A 368 -3.49 22.26 29.24
N GLN A 369 -2.73 21.76 28.26
CA GLN A 369 -3.00 21.97 26.82
C GLN A 369 -3.08 20.67 25.99
N MET A 370 -3.01 19.51 26.63
CA MET A 370 -2.98 18.22 25.94
C MET A 370 -4.24 17.42 26.31
N LEU A 371 -4.89 16.79 25.31
CA LEU A 371 -6.12 15.99 25.51
C LEU A 371 -6.05 15.12 26.77
N SER A 372 -7.12 15.04 27.55
CA SER A 372 -7.13 14.23 28.78
C SER A 372 -6.77 12.77 28.49
N PRO A 373 -6.17 12.03 29.45
CA PRO A 373 -5.80 10.62 29.25
C PRO A 373 -6.95 9.78 28.68
N GLU A 374 -8.16 9.99 29.21
CA GLU A 374 -9.41 9.39 28.75
C GLU A 374 -9.75 9.77 27.31
N MET A 375 -9.72 11.05 26.92
CA MET A 375 -9.98 11.48 25.54
C MET A 375 -9.00 10.82 24.54
N ARG A 376 -7.73 10.62 24.93
CA ARG A 376 -6.76 9.91 24.09
C ARG A 376 -7.13 8.43 23.94
N GLN A 377 -7.50 7.75 25.03
CA GLN A 377 -7.95 6.36 24.97
C GLN A 377 -9.20 6.21 24.09
N LEU A 378 -10.23 7.03 24.33
CA LEU A 378 -11.48 6.99 23.58
C LEU A 378 -11.26 7.33 22.09
N SER A 379 -10.34 8.24 21.76
CA SER A 379 -9.98 8.53 20.36
C SER A 379 -9.37 7.31 19.65
N ALA A 380 -8.51 6.55 20.33
CA ALA A 380 -7.93 5.30 19.80
C ALA A 380 -9.01 4.21 19.65
N VAL A 381 -9.90 4.05 20.64
CA VAL A 381 -11.05 3.14 20.54
C VAL A 381 -11.96 3.51 19.37
N GLY A 382 -12.21 4.80 19.14
CA GLY A 382 -12.98 5.29 18.00
C GLY A 382 -12.34 4.89 16.67
N ALA A 383 -11.04 5.16 16.50
CA ALA A 383 -10.29 4.79 15.30
C ALA A 383 -10.27 3.27 15.05
N VAL A 384 -10.11 2.46 16.10
CA VAL A 384 -10.19 0.99 16.03
C VAL A 384 -11.61 0.53 15.62
N LYS A 385 -12.66 1.10 16.22
CA LYS A 385 -14.05 0.77 15.88
C LYS A 385 -14.40 1.10 14.42
N VAL A 386 -13.88 2.20 13.89
CA VAL A 386 -13.99 2.53 12.46
C VAL A 386 -13.25 1.49 11.62
N ALA A 387 -11.99 1.18 11.92
CA ALA A 387 -11.18 0.23 11.14
C ALA A 387 -11.84 -1.16 11.03
N VAL A 388 -12.33 -1.72 12.14
CA VAL A 388 -12.98 -3.05 12.19
C VAL A 388 -14.34 -3.07 11.48
N ARG A 389 -15.11 -1.96 11.54
CA ARG A 389 -16.35 -1.84 10.75
C ARG A 389 -16.05 -1.77 9.26
N SER A 390 -15.13 -0.90 8.84
CA SER A 390 -14.75 -0.76 7.44
C SER A 390 -14.16 -2.05 6.84
N SER A 391 -13.43 -2.86 7.61
CA SER A 391 -12.89 -4.13 7.13
C SER A 391 -13.93 -5.24 7.00
N THR A 392 -15.10 -5.12 7.64
CA THR A 392 -16.16 -6.15 7.61
C THR A 392 -17.27 -5.87 6.60
N MET A 393 -17.40 -4.64 6.09
CA MET A 393 -18.40 -4.29 5.06
C MET A 393 -18.11 -4.92 3.68
N GLY A 394 -16.84 -5.13 3.32
CA GLY A 394 -16.45 -5.71 2.03
C GLY A 394 -16.75 -7.21 1.89
N ALA A 395 -16.97 -7.92 3.00
CA ALA A 395 -17.26 -9.36 3.00
C ALA A 395 -18.75 -9.70 2.74
N SER A 396 -19.63 -8.70 2.78
CA SER A 396 -21.10 -8.88 2.75
C SER A 396 -21.77 -8.70 1.39
N THR A 397 -21.03 -8.32 0.34
CA THR A 397 -21.56 -8.02 -1.00
C THR A 397 -21.28 -9.14 -2.01
N SER A 398 -21.59 -10.38 -1.64
CA SER A 398 -21.67 -11.51 -2.58
C SER A 398 -22.82 -12.43 -2.16
N LYS A 399 -23.94 -12.27 -2.86
CA LYS A 399 -25.11 -13.15 -2.92
C LYS A 399 -25.62 -13.15 -4.35
#